data_AF-A0A2D4JP58-F1
#
_entry.id   AF-A0A2D4JP58-F1
#
_cell.length_a   1.000
_cell.length_b   1.000
_cell.length_c   1.000
_cell.angle_alpha   90.00
_cell.angle_beta   90.00
_cell.angle_gamma   90.00
#
_symmetry.space_group_name_H-M   'P 1'
#
loop_
_entity.id
_entity.type
_entity.pdbx_description
1 polymer ?
#
loop_
_entity_poly.entity_id
_entity_poly.type
_entity_poly.pdbx_seq_one_letter_code
_entity_poly.pdbx_strand_id
1 'polypeptide(L)'
;MSLRSTFSLHEEEEEPEALVFAEQPSVKLCCQLCCSVFKDPVITTCGHTFCRRCALTSEKCPVDNAKLTVVVNNIAVAEQIGELFIHCKYGCRSSASGKPPAFEVDPHG
;
A
#
# COMPACT_ATOMS: atom_id res chain seq x y z
N MET A 1 46.62 -3.78 2.86
CA MET A 1 45.67 -3.60 1.73
C MET A 1 44.59 -4.66 1.80
N SER A 2 43.41 -4.30 2.31
CA SER A 2 42.15 -4.95 1.96
C SER A 2 41.07 -3.90 2.17
N LEU A 3 40.40 -3.54 1.07
CA LEU A 3 39.48 -2.40 0.98
C LEU A 3 38.04 -2.86 1.19
N ARG A 4 37.31 -2.11 2.01
CA ARG A 4 35.87 -1.78 1.92
C ARG A 4 34.87 -2.93 1.79
N SER A 5 34.08 -3.11 2.85
CA SER A 5 32.61 -3.19 2.68
C SER A 5 31.92 -2.81 3.99
N THR A 6 31.84 -1.51 4.25
CA THR A 6 30.79 -0.97 5.13
C THR A 6 29.57 -0.73 4.25
N PHE A 7 28.87 -1.81 3.88
CA PHE A 7 27.49 -1.68 3.43
C PHE A 7 26.67 -1.46 4.71
N SER A 8 26.58 -0.20 5.15
CA SER A 8 25.49 0.19 6.04
C SER A 8 24.22 -0.15 5.30
N LEU A 9 23.54 -1.19 5.74
CA LEU A 9 22.10 -1.30 5.53
C LEU A 9 21.51 -0.10 6.25
N HIS A 10 21.43 1.04 5.56
CA HIS A 10 20.40 1.98 5.90
C HIS A 10 19.11 1.19 5.72
N GLU A 11 18.49 0.81 6.83
CA GLU A 11 17.05 0.76 6.90
C GLU A 11 16.59 2.16 6.54
N GLU A 12 16.57 2.47 5.23
CA GLU A 12 15.84 3.60 4.73
C GLU A 12 14.41 3.28 5.13
N GLU A 13 13.96 3.88 6.23
CA GLU A 13 12.55 4.00 6.55
C GLU A 13 11.95 4.68 5.32
N GLU A 14 11.47 3.86 4.37
CA GLU A 14 10.89 4.31 3.11
C GLU A 14 9.74 5.23 3.48
N GLU A 15 9.99 6.54 3.41
CA GLU A 15 8.96 7.51 3.74
C GLU A 15 7.75 7.19 2.87
N PRO A 16 6.55 7.04 3.47
CA PRO A 16 5.38 6.60 2.73
C PRO A 16 5.12 7.59 1.59
N GLU A 17 5.19 7.10 0.36
CA GLU A 17 4.97 7.92 -0.83
C GLU A 17 3.60 8.60 -0.75
N ALA A 18 3.58 9.93 -0.92
CA ALA A 18 2.37 10.73 -0.82
C ALA A 18 1.46 10.46 -2.04
N LEU A 19 0.55 9.50 -1.87
CA LEU A 19 -0.46 9.14 -2.86
C LEU A 19 -1.80 9.78 -2.49
N VAL A 20 -2.16 10.85 -3.18
CA VAL A 20 -3.47 11.50 -3.06
C VAL A 20 -4.23 11.30 -4.37
N PHE A 21 -5.31 10.51 -4.34
CA PHE A 21 -6.15 10.26 -5.51
C PHE A 21 -6.99 11.49 -5.87
N ALA A 22 -7.08 11.82 -7.15
CA ALA A 22 -7.86 12.95 -7.65
C ALA A 22 -9.37 12.76 -7.44
N GLU A 23 -9.82 11.51 -7.48
CA GLU A 23 -11.18 11.09 -7.14
C GLU A 23 -11.13 9.99 -6.08
N GLN A 24 -12.19 9.87 -5.28
CA GLN A 24 -12.27 8.83 -4.26
C GLN A 24 -12.26 7.44 -4.92
N PRO A 25 -11.26 6.58 -4.63
CA PRO A 25 -11.23 5.24 -5.19
C PRO A 25 -12.45 4.41 -4.74
N SER A 26 -12.89 3.51 -5.60
CA SER A 26 -13.95 2.56 -5.24
C SER A 26 -13.53 1.73 -4.02
N VAL A 27 -14.45 1.52 -3.08
CA VAL A 27 -14.24 0.63 -1.92
C VAL A 27 -13.89 -0.81 -2.33
N LYS A 28 -14.19 -1.21 -3.56
CA LYS A 28 -13.79 -2.51 -4.13
C LYS A 28 -12.28 -2.65 -4.34
N LEU A 29 -11.56 -1.52 -4.40
CA LEU A 29 -10.11 -1.46 -4.52
C LEU A 29 -9.41 -1.31 -3.16
N CYS A 30 -10.16 -1.49 -2.05
CA CYS A 30 -9.63 -1.40 -0.70
C CYS A 30 -9.43 -2.76 -0.03
N CYS A 31 -8.30 -2.89 0.65
CA CYS A 31 -7.95 -4.05 1.47
C CYS A 31 -8.78 -4.10 2.75
N GLN A 32 -9.40 -5.24 3.04
CA GLN A 32 -10.22 -5.44 4.24
C GLN A 32 -9.40 -5.57 5.55
N LEU A 33 -8.07 -5.63 5.46
CA LEU A 33 -7.17 -5.70 6.63
C LEU A 33 -6.69 -4.32 7.09
N CYS A 34 -6.31 -3.44 6.15
CA CYS A 34 -5.85 -2.08 6.47
C CYS A 34 -6.83 -0.97 6.10
N CYS A 35 -7.99 -1.33 5.53
CA CYS A 35 -9.05 -0.41 5.10
C CYS A 35 -8.57 0.70 4.15
N SER A 36 -7.50 0.44 3.39
CA SER A 36 -6.86 1.37 2.46
C SER A 36 -6.77 0.74 1.06
N VAL A 37 -6.54 1.54 0.03
CA VAL A 37 -6.33 1.04 -1.34
C VAL A 37 -5.20 -0.01 -1.34
N PHE A 38 -5.36 -1.08 -2.12
CA PHE A 38 -4.37 -2.16 -2.12
C PHE A 38 -2.96 -1.66 -2.52
N LYS A 39 -1.96 -1.96 -1.67
CA LYS A 39 -0.53 -1.87 -2.03
C LYS A 39 -0.03 -3.29 -2.27
N ASP A 40 0.48 -3.55 -3.48
CA ASP A 40 0.90 -4.87 -3.95
C ASP A 40 -0.17 -5.95 -3.70
N PRO A 41 -1.35 -5.87 -4.36
CA PRO A 41 -2.43 -6.82 -4.11
C PRO A 41 -2.00 -8.25 -4.43
N VAL A 42 -2.33 -9.19 -3.53
CA VAL A 42 -2.06 -10.62 -3.66
C VAL A 42 -3.33 -11.44 -3.42
N ILE A 43 -3.47 -12.55 -4.12
CA ILE A 43 -4.54 -13.53 -3.91
C ILE A 43 -4.05 -14.60 -2.94
N THR A 44 -4.87 -14.93 -1.94
CA THR A 44 -4.58 -15.99 -0.97
C THR A 44 -5.25 -17.31 -1.38
N THR A 45 -4.91 -18.40 -0.68
CA THR A 45 -5.48 -19.74 -0.96
C THR A 45 -6.99 -19.82 -0.78
N CYS A 46 -7.60 -18.94 0.03
CA CYS A 46 -9.06 -18.84 0.12
C CYS A 46 -9.70 -18.00 -1.01
N GLY A 47 -8.90 -17.43 -1.92
CA GLY A 47 -9.36 -16.69 -3.09
C GLY A 47 -9.56 -15.18 -2.86
N HIS A 48 -9.45 -14.70 -1.62
CA HIS A 48 -9.58 -13.29 -1.29
C HIS A 48 -8.29 -12.51 -1.58
N THR A 49 -8.43 -11.21 -1.89
CA THR A 49 -7.30 -10.32 -2.22
C THR A 49 -6.99 -9.37 -1.06
N PHE A 50 -5.70 -9.20 -0.76
CA PHE A 50 -5.18 -8.32 0.31
C PHE A 50 -3.90 -7.63 -0.15
N CYS A 51 -3.46 -6.58 0.56
CA CYS A 51 -2.08 -6.06 0.38
C CYS A 51 -1.09 -7.16 0.75
N ARG A 52 0.04 -7.26 0.04
CA ARG A 52 1.11 -8.23 0.35
C ARG A 52 1.50 -8.18 1.82
N ARG A 53 1.80 -6.99 2.34
CA ARG A 53 2.22 -6.81 3.74
C ARG A 53 1.13 -7.29 4.71
N CYS A 54 -0.13 -6.91 4.47
CA CYS A 54 -1.25 -7.33 5.32
C CYS A 54 -1.42 -8.85 5.33
N ALA A 55 -1.37 -9.50 4.17
CA ALA A 55 -1.50 -10.96 4.06
C ALA A 55 -0.37 -11.72 4.77
N LEU A 56 0.83 -11.14 4.84
CA LEU A 56 1.99 -11.74 5.52
C LEU A 56 2.00 -11.48 7.03
N THR A 57 1.39 -10.40 7.50
CA THR A 57 1.33 -10.05 8.93
C THR A 57 0.11 -10.60 9.65
N SER A 58 -0.95 -10.95 8.92
CA SER A 58 -2.18 -11.47 9.50
C SER A 58 -2.24 -12.99 9.39
N GLU A 59 -2.76 -13.66 10.40
CA GLU A 59 -2.85 -15.13 10.40
C GLU A 59 -4.09 -15.66 9.67
N LYS A 60 -5.20 -14.92 9.74
CA LYS A 60 -6.51 -15.37 9.27
C LYS A 60 -7.20 -14.33 8.39
N CYS A 61 -7.92 -14.84 7.40
CA CYS A 61 -8.73 -14.05 6.50
C CYS A 61 -9.93 -13.47 7.27
N PRO A 62 -10.17 -12.14 7.21
CA PRO A 62 -11.30 -11.52 7.89
C PRO A 62 -12.66 -11.85 7.25
N VAL A 63 -12.68 -12.44 6.05
CA VAL A 63 -13.91 -12.76 5.30
C VAL A 63 -14.44 -14.14 5.66
N ASP A 64 -13.57 -15.14 5.78
CA ASP A 64 -13.93 -16.55 5.94
C ASP A 64 -13.14 -17.30 7.03
N ASN A 65 -12.27 -16.59 7.76
CA ASN A 65 -11.44 -17.12 8.86
C ASN A 65 -10.41 -18.19 8.43
N ALA A 66 -10.18 -18.39 7.13
CA ALA A 66 -9.17 -19.31 6.62
C ALA A 66 -7.75 -18.79 6.93
N LYS A 67 -6.78 -19.70 7.05
CA LYS A 67 -5.36 -19.32 7.21
C LYS A 67 -4.88 -18.57 5.97
N LEU A 68 -4.28 -17.41 6.16
CA LEU A 68 -3.74 -16.62 5.05
C LEU A 68 -2.43 -17.23 4.56
N THR A 69 -2.43 -17.65 3.30
CA THR A 69 -1.21 -18.01 2.57
C THR A 69 -1.28 -17.42 1.17
N VAL A 70 -0.27 -16.63 0.81
CA VAL A 70 -0.17 -15.95 -0.49
C VAL A 70 0.10 -16.97 -1.59
N VAL A 71 -0.64 -16.86 -2.71
CA VAL A 71 -0.49 -17.75 -3.87
C VAL A 71 0.15 -17.01 -5.04
N VAL A 72 -0.42 -15.86 -5.41
CA VAL A 72 0.02 -15.06 -6.56
C VAL A 72 -0.21 -13.57 -6.32
N ASN A 73 0.48 -12.74 -7.10
CA ASN A 73 0.17 -11.32 -7.22
C ASN A 73 -1.10 -11.14 -8.04
N ASN A 74 -1.98 -10.21 -7.64
CA ASN A 74 -3.17 -9.87 -8.39
C ASN A 74 -2.87 -8.72 -9.37
N ILE A 75 -2.23 -9.06 -10.49
CA ILE A 75 -1.79 -8.07 -11.49
C ILE A 75 -2.97 -7.22 -12.00
N ALA A 76 -4.13 -7.85 -12.25
CA ALA A 76 -5.31 -7.14 -12.73
C ALA A 76 -5.81 -6.06 -11.77
N VAL A 77 -5.80 -6.32 -10.45
CA VAL A 77 -6.18 -5.30 -9.46
C VAL A 77 -5.12 -4.21 -9.35
N ALA A 78 -3.85 -4.56 -9.49
CA ALA A 78 -2.77 -3.57 -9.52
C ALA A 78 -2.90 -2.63 -10.73
N GLU A 79 -3.21 -3.17 -11.91
CA GLU A 79 -3.45 -2.39 -13.13
C GLU A 79 -4.65 -1.45 -12.97
N GLN A 80 -5.77 -1.93 -12.44
CA GLN A 80 -6.94 -1.08 -12.17
C GLN A 80 -6.65 0.09 -11.22
N ILE A 81 -5.81 -0.14 -10.20
CA ILE A 81 -5.38 0.94 -9.29
C ILE A 81 -4.42 1.89 -10.01
N GLY A 82 -3.54 1.37 -10.88
CA GLY A 82 -2.61 2.16 -11.67
C GLY A 82 -3.26 3.09 -12.70
N GLU A 83 -4.52 2.83 -13.08
CA GLU A 83 -5.32 3.70 -13.96
C GLU A 83 -5.96 4.89 -13.20
N LEU A 84 -5.93 4.91 -11.87
CA LEU A 84 -6.48 6.00 -11.09
C LEU A 84 -5.58 7.25 -11.16
N PHE A 85 -6.19 8.42 -11.32
CA PHE A 85 -5.47 9.69 -11.29
C PHE A 85 -5.02 10.05 -9.88
N ILE A 86 -3.77 10.47 -9.75
CA ILE A 86 -3.18 10.97 -8.50
C ILE A 86 -2.65 12.39 -8.67
N HIS A 87 -2.58 13.13 -7.57
CA HIS A 87 -1.90 14.41 -7.51
C HIS A 87 -0.37 14.21 -7.41
N CYS A 88 0.37 15.19 -7.93
CA CYS A 88 1.82 15.22 -7.84
C CYS A 88 2.24 15.35 -6.36
N LYS A 89 3.26 14.58 -5.95
CA LYS A 89 3.82 14.62 -4.59
C LYS A 89 4.27 16.01 -4.14
N TYR A 90 4.71 16.87 -5.07
CA TYR A 90 5.13 18.23 -4.76
C TYR A 90 3.94 19.18 -4.51
N GLY A 91 2.75 18.85 -5.00
CA GLY A 91 1.51 19.58 -4.72
C GLY A 91 0.69 18.93 -3.61
N CYS A 92 1.32 18.10 -2.77
CA CYS A 92 0.69 17.46 -1.62
C CYS A 92 1.47 17.82 -0.36
N ARG A 93 0.76 17.95 0.76
CA ARG A 93 1.36 18.10 2.10
C ARG A 93 0.80 17.07 3.07
N SER A 94 1.51 16.83 4.16
CA SER A 94 1.02 15.98 5.25
C SER A 94 -0.24 16.58 5.87
N SER A 95 -1.29 15.77 6.00
CA SER A 95 -2.51 16.19 6.70
C SER A 95 -2.22 16.30 8.19
N ALA A 96 -2.75 17.33 8.84
CA ALA A 96 -2.64 17.52 10.29
C ALA A 96 -3.50 16.51 11.09
N SER A 97 -4.32 15.71 10.41
CA SER A 97 -5.14 14.67 11.02
C SER A 97 -4.27 13.47 11.43
N GLY A 98 -4.21 13.15 12.72
CA GLY A 98 -3.26 12.21 13.33
C GLY A 98 -3.36 10.72 12.93
N LYS A 99 -3.81 10.37 11.72
CA LYS A 99 -3.71 9.02 11.15
C LYS A 99 -2.59 9.00 10.09
N PRO A 100 -1.40 8.46 10.40
CA PRO A 100 -0.38 8.24 9.37
C PRO A 100 -0.82 7.09 8.43
N PRO A 101 -0.54 7.17 7.10
CA PRO A 101 -0.03 8.29 6.32
C PRO A 101 -1.19 9.05 5.62
N ALA A 102 -1.72 10.11 6.24
CA ALA A 102 -2.73 10.96 5.60
C ALA A 102 -2.06 12.17 4.94
N PHE A 103 -2.23 12.30 3.62
CA PHE A 103 -1.76 13.45 2.83
C PHE A 103 -2.97 14.17 2.20
N GLU A 104 -2.83 15.47 1.96
CA GLU A 104 -3.84 16.32 1.33
C GLU A 104 -3.20 17.18 0.23
N VAL A 105 -4.01 17.60 -0.74
CA VAL A 105 -3.57 18.51 -1.80
C VAL A 105 -3.19 19.85 -1.16
N ASP A 106 -2.05 20.41 -1.54
CA ASP A 106 -1.71 21.76 -1.16
C ASP A 106 -2.47 22.76 -2.06
N PRO A 107 -3.43 23.54 -1.53
CA PRO A 107 -4.05 24.66 -2.23
C PRO A 107 -3.07 25.68 -2.85
N HIS A 108 -1.81 25.74 -2.39
CA HIS A 108 -0.84 26.71 -2.89
C HIS A 108 0.12 26.14 -3.96
N GLY A 109 0.07 24.83 -4.23
CA GLY A 109 1.00 24.15 -5.14
C GLY A 109 2.27 23.75 -4.43
#